data_AF-A0A4Y2B060-F1
#
_entry.id   AF-A0A4Y2B060-F1
#
_cell.length_a   1.000
_cell.length_b   1.000
_cell.length_c   1.000
_cell.angle_alpha   90.00
_cell.angle_beta   90.00
_cell.angle_gamma   90.00
#
_symmetry.space_group_name_H-M   'P 1'
#
loop_
_entity.id
_entity.type
_entity.pdbx_description
1 polymer ?
#
loop_
_entity_poly.entity_id
_entity_poly.type
_entity_poly.pdbx_seq_one_letter_code
_entity_poly.pdbx_strand_id
1 'polypeptide(L)'
;MRSLKVFLKDKKNYLVVEALKFAKDTCEEMDISVVKTRTVRRKKIMPVEKTADEPQTLDQDLKRSMLECIDRFQQEIDKRCKSIECISDRFAVLEPNNLIKTSETELPKFVKFD
;
A
#
# COMPACT_ATOMS: atom_id res chain seq x y z
N MET A 1 7.59 -12.02 5.87
CA MET A 1 6.81 -11.26 4.86
C MET A 1 5.55 -12.00 4.36
N ARG A 2 5.56 -13.33 4.15
CA ARG A 2 4.37 -14.08 3.69
C ARG A 2 3.12 -13.87 4.55
N SER A 3 3.25 -13.90 5.87
CA SER A 3 2.13 -13.71 6.80
C SER A 3 1.47 -12.33 6.66
N LEU A 4 2.26 -11.28 6.46
CA LEU A 4 1.74 -9.92 6.24
C LEU A 4 0.98 -9.82 4.92
N LYS A 5 1.49 -10.44 3.85
CA LYS A 5 0.81 -10.50 2.55
C LYS A 5 -0.55 -11.18 2.64
N VAL A 6 -0.60 -12.33 3.32
CA VAL A 6 -1.85 -13.08 3.55
C VAL A 6 -2.82 -12.24 4.39
N PHE A 7 -2.34 -11.66 5.50
CA PHE A 7 -3.13 -10.79 6.36
C PHE A 7 -3.77 -9.63 5.59
N LEU A 8 -2.99 -8.92 4.76
CA LEU A 8 -3.52 -7.79 4.00
C LEU A 8 -4.52 -8.24 2.93
N LYS A 9 -4.36 -9.41 2.32
CA LYS A 9 -5.36 -9.94 1.37
C LYS A 9 -6.68 -10.25 2.06
N ASP A 10 -6.63 -10.89 3.23
CA ASP A 10 -7.81 -11.36 3.95
C ASP A 10 -8.54 -10.21 4.66
N LYS A 11 -7.78 -9.24 5.20
CA LYS A 11 -8.31 -8.18 6.06
C LYS A 11 -8.41 -6.81 5.39
N LYS A 12 -8.03 -6.64 4.12
CA LYS A 12 -8.07 -5.33 3.43
C LYS A 12 -9.39 -4.58 3.64
N ASN A 13 -10.51 -5.22 3.33
CA ASN A 13 -11.82 -4.58 3.41
C ASN A 13 -12.21 -4.26 4.85
N TYR A 14 -11.91 -5.17 5.79
CA TYR A 14 -12.13 -4.97 7.21
C TYR A 14 -11.37 -3.75 7.73
N LEU A 15 -10.07 -3.64 7.41
CA LEU A 15 -9.22 -2.52 7.81
C LEU A 15 -9.79 -1.19 7.31
N VAL A 16 -10.25 -1.14 6.06
CA VAL A 16 -10.82 0.09 5.49
C VAL A 16 -12.14 0.46 6.15
N VAL A 17 -13.03 -0.50 6.37
CA VAL A 17 -14.32 -0.24 7.04
C VAL A 17 -14.10 0.20 8.49
N GLU A 18 -13.20 -0.45 9.22
CA GLU A 18 -12.93 -0.13 10.61
C GLU A 18 -12.28 1.25 10.75
N ALA A 19 -11.33 1.58 9.87
CA ALA A 19 -10.70 2.90 9.88
C ALA A 19 -11.67 4.02 9.51
N LEU A 20 -12.59 3.79 8.56
CA LEU A 20 -13.63 4.76 8.24
C LEU A 20 -14.59 4.97 9.40
N LYS A 21 -14.98 3.88 10.07
CA LYS A 21 -15.82 3.94 11.27
C LYS A 21 -15.12 4.74 12.37
N PHE A 22 -13.88 4.38 12.69
CA PHE A 22 -13.06 5.09 13.67
C PHE A 22 -12.98 6.59 13.37
N ALA A 23 -12.73 6.97 12.11
CA ALA A 23 -12.68 8.38 11.72
C ALA A 23 -14.03 9.09 11.89
N LYS A 24 -15.14 8.44 11.58
CA LYS A 24 -16.49 9.01 11.79
C LYS A 24 -16.80 9.18 13.28
N ASP A 25 -16.55 8.15 14.08
CA ASP A 25 -16.79 8.16 15.52
C ASP A 25 -15.96 9.28 16.18
N THR A 26 -14.70 9.45 15.77
CA THR A 26 -13.83 10.53 16.25
C THR A 26 -14.34 11.92 15.83
N CYS A 27 -14.82 12.07 14.59
CA CYS A 27 -15.41 13.34 14.14
C CYS A 27 -16.67 13.70 14.94
N GLU A 28 -17.50 12.70 15.26
CA GLU A 28 -18.69 12.90 16.09
C GLU A 28 -18.32 13.30 17.52
N GLU A 29 -17.32 12.65 18.13
CA GLU A 29 -16.79 13.02 19.45
C GLU A 29 -16.24 14.45 19.50
N MET A 30 -15.72 14.95 18.37
CA MET A 30 -15.15 16.29 18.25
C MET A 30 -16.14 17.34 17.70
N ASP A 31 -17.43 17.02 17.55
CA ASP A 31 -18.46 17.89 16.94
C ASP A 31 -18.09 18.40 15.52
N ILE A 32 -17.30 17.62 14.77
CA ILE A 32 -16.89 17.94 13.40
C ILE A 32 -17.93 17.43 12.42
N SER A 33 -18.55 18.34 11.66
CA SER A 33 -19.48 17.97 10.59
C SER A 33 -18.78 17.18 9.47
N VAL A 34 -19.07 15.88 9.37
CA VAL A 34 -18.61 14.99 8.28
C VAL A 34 -19.39 15.23 6.99
N VAL A 35 -20.58 15.81 7.07
CA VAL A 35 -21.34 16.26 5.91
C VAL A 35 -20.72 17.55 5.39
N LYS A 36 -20.49 17.65 4.08
CA LYS A 36 -20.15 18.92 3.42
C LYS A 36 -21.33 19.88 3.61
N THR A 37 -21.31 20.68 4.67
CA THR A 37 -22.19 21.83 4.83
C THR A 37 -21.92 22.69 3.61
N ARG A 38 -22.87 22.77 2.67
CA ARG A 38 -22.79 23.73 1.58
C ARG A 38 -22.66 25.09 2.26
N THR A 39 -21.47 25.66 2.32
CA THR A 39 -21.30 27.04 2.74
C THR A 39 -22.05 27.85 1.70
N VAL A 40 -23.29 28.25 2.03
CA VAL A 40 -24.14 29.07 1.19
C VAL A 40 -23.55 30.47 1.15
N ARG A 41 -22.41 30.63 0.47
CA ARG A 41 -22.07 31.91 -0.13
C ARG A 41 -22.98 32.04 -1.33
N ARG A 42 -24.11 32.73 -1.14
CA ARG A 42 -25.01 33.15 -2.22
C ARG A 42 -24.19 33.88 -3.29
N LYS A 43 -23.75 33.16 -4.33
CA LYS A 43 -23.42 33.72 -5.62
C LYS A 43 -24.53 33.29 -6.57
N LYS A 44 -25.14 34.28 -7.25
CA LYS A 44 -26.18 34.10 -8.28
C LYS A 44 -25.82 32.93 -9.19
N ILE A 45 -26.70 31.92 -9.25
CA ILE A 45 -26.58 30.78 -10.17
C ILE A 45 -27.23 31.17 -11.50
N MET A 46 -26.49 31.02 -12.60
CA MET A 46 -27.04 30.93 -13.96
C MET A 46 -27.37 29.45 -14.29
N PRO A 47 -28.37 29.16 -15.14
CA PRO A 47 -28.93 27.83 -15.25
C PRO A 47 -28.09 26.89 -16.10
N VAL A 48 -27.72 25.78 -15.45
CA VAL A 48 -27.83 24.39 -15.92
C VAL A 48 -27.00 24.01 -17.15
N GLU A 49 -25.91 23.29 -16.87
CA GLU A 49 -25.57 22.08 -17.61
C GLU A 49 -25.32 20.97 -16.57
N LYS A 50 -26.26 20.00 -16.50
CA LYS A 50 -26.19 18.84 -15.61
C LYS A 50 -25.66 17.66 -16.43
N THR A 51 -24.36 17.41 -16.35
CA THR A 51 -23.90 16.03 -16.47
C THR A 51 -24.19 15.35 -15.14
N ALA A 52 -25.12 14.40 -15.17
CA ALA A 52 -25.50 13.60 -14.01
C ALA A 52 -24.44 12.53 -13.75
N ASP A 53 -23.26 12.93 -13.28
CA ASP A 53 -22.49 12.07 -12.41
C ASP A 53 -23.00 12.32 -11.00
N GLU A 54 -23.66 11.32 -10.44
CA GLU A 54 -24.05 11.29 -9.04
C GLU A 54 -22.80 11.60 -8.19
N PRO A 55 -22.81 12.65 -7.35
CA PRO A 55 -21.64 13.00 -6.57
C PRO A 55 -21.27 11.81 -5.68
N GLN A 56 -20.18 11.13 -6.04
CA GLN A 56 -19.65 10.05 -5.23
C GLN A 56 -19.45 10.60 -3.82
N THR A 57 -20.05 9.91 -2.85
CA THR A 57 -20.02 10.39 -1.46
C THR A 57 -18.58 10.41 -0.97
N LEU A 58 -18.20 11.40 -0.15
CA LEU A 58 -16.85 11.52 0.45
C LEU A 58 -16.36 10.18 1.03
N ASP A 59 -17.29 9.42 1.61
CA ASP A 59 -17.06 8.10 2.20
C ASP A 59 -16.62 7.05 1.16
N GLN A 60 -17.25 7.03 -0.01
CA GLN A 60 -16.87 6.14 -1.11
C GLN A 60 -15.51 6.50 -1.70
N ASP A 61 -15.20 7.78 -1.83
CA ASP A 61 -13.89 8.25 -2.31
C ASP A 61 -12.77 7.88 -1.34
N LEU A 62 -12.98 8.11 -0.03
CA LEU A 62 -12.04 7.71 1.01
C LEU A 62 -11.86 6.20 1.03
N LYS A 63 -12.95 5.44 0.98
CA LYS A 63 -12.90 3.97 0.90
C LYS A 63 -12.06 3.50 -0.29
N ARG A 64 -12.30 4.06 -1.48
CA ARG A 64 -11.54 3.73 -2.70
C ARG A 64 -10.06 4.07 -2.54
N SER A 65 -9.75 5.28 -2.07
CA SER A 65 -8.37 5.75 -1.88
C SER A 65 -7.58 4.85 -0.91
N MET A 66 -8.22 4.45 0.20
CA MET A 66 -7.60 3.55 1.18
C MET A 66 -7.36 2.14 0.62
N LEU A 67 -8.30 1.62 -0.17
CA LEU A 67 -8.13 0.33 -0.86
C LEU A 67 -6.95 0.38 -1.84
N GLU A 68 -6.87 1.42 -2.65
CA GLU A 68 -5.75 1.64 -3.59
C GLU A 68 -4.42 1.78 -2.86
N CYS A 69 -4.40 2.43 -1.68
CA CYS A 69 -3.22 2.54 -0.84
C CYS A 69 -2.71 1.16 -0.37
N ILE A 70 -3.62 0.30 0.10
CA ILE A 70 -3.27 -1.06 0.53
C ILE A 70 -2.78 -1.89 -0.65
N ASP A 71 -3.37 -1.74 -1.83
CA ASP A 71 -2.93 -2.44 -3.04
C ASP A 71 -1.51 -2.02 -3.45
N ARG A 72 -1.19 -0.72 -3.43
CA ARG A 72 0.18 -0.21 -3.64
C ARG A 72 1.16 -0.75 -2.60
N PHE A 73 0.75 -0.81 -1.34
CA PHE A 73 1.57 -1.35 -0.26
C PHE A 73 1.87 -2.85 -0.46
N GLN A 74 0.89 -3.64 -0.89
CA GLN A 74 1.10 -5.05 -1.24
C GLN A 74 2.08 -5.20 -2.40
N GLN A 75 1.98 -4.37 -3.44
CA GLN A 75 2.92 -4.39 -4.57
C GLN A 75 4.35 -4.10 -4.12
N GLU A 76 4.56 -3.13 -3.23
CA GLU A 76 5.90 -2.81 -2.71
C GLU A 76 6.46 -3.95 -1.84
N ILE A 77 5.63 -4.59 -1.01
CA ILE A 77 6.03 -5.80 -0.26
C ILE A 77 6.51 -6.88 -1.22
N ASP A 78 5.76 -7.15 -2.29
CA ASP A 78 6.12 -8.18 -3.28
C ASP A 78 7.42 -7.84 -4.01
N LYS A 79 7.60 -6.59 -4.40
CA LYS A 79 8.84 -6.10 -5.03
C LYS A 79 10.04 -6.27 -4.11
N ARG A 80 9.90 -5.90 -2.84
CA ARG A 80 10.96 -6.03 -1.82
C ARG A 80 11.30 -7.48 -1.53
N CYS A 81 10.31 -8.36 -1.41
CA CYS A 81 10.55 -9.79 -1.21
C CYS A 81 11.36 -10.39 -2.36
N LYS A 82 10.96 -10.12 -3.61
CA LYS A 82 11.71 -10.57 -4.80
C LYS A 82 13.13 -10.03 -4.85
N SER A 83 13.33 -8.77 -4.45
CA SER A 83 14.66 -8.17 -4.37
C SER A 83 15.56 -8.89 -3.36
N ILE A 84 15.02 -9.21 -2.18
CA ILE A 84 15.75 -9.94 -1.14
C ILE A 84 16.08 -11.37 -1.60
N GLU A 85 15.14 -12.07 -2.24
CA GLU A 85 15.37 -13.40 -2.82
C GLU A 85 16.50 -13.35 -3.88
N CYS A 86 16.47 -12.37 -4.78
CA CYS A 86 17.53 -12.17 -5.79
C CYS A 86 18.91 -11.90 -5.18
N ILE A 87 18.97 -11.10 -4.10
CA ILE A 87 20.22 -10.87 -3.37
C ILE A 87 20.70 -12.18 -2.74
N SER A 88 19.81 -12.92 -2.07
CA SER A 88 20.12 -14.21 -1.45
C SER A 88 20.70 -15.20 -2.47
N ASP A 89 20.08 -15.31 -3.65
CA ASP A 89 20.53 -16.20 -4.72
C ASP A 89 21.93 -15.82 -5.24
N ARG A 90 22.19 -14.52 -5.43
CA ARG A 90 23.51 -14.02 -5.89
C ARG A 90 24.62 -14.31 -4.90
N PHE A 91 24.31 -14.23 -3.60
CA PHE A 91 25.28 -14.45 -2.53
C PHE A 91 25.30 -15.89 -2.00
N ALA A 92 24.53 -16.82 -2.57
CA ALA A 92 24.50 -18.23 -2.16
C ALA A 92 25.90 -18.91 -2.27
N VAL A 93 26.75 -18.42 -3.18
CA VAL A 93 28.16 -18.87 -3.31
C VAL A 93 28.99 -18.56 -2.05
N LEU A 94 28.63 -17.50 -1.31
CA LEU A 94 29.28 -17.12 -0.05
C LEU A 94 28.73 -17.89 1.16
N GLU A 95 27.93 -18.95 0.96
CA GLU A 95 27.58 -19.84 2.07
C GLU A 95 28.86 -20.37 2.74
N PRO A 96 28.93 -20.36 4.09
CA PRO A 96 30.10 -20.84 4.81
C PRO A 96 30.52 -22.26 4.41
N ASN A 97 29.55 -23.13 4.12
CA ASN A 97 29.79 -24.50 3.67
C ASN A 97 30.47 -24.58 2.29
N ASN A 98 30.21 -23.60 1.43
CA ASN A 98 30.81 -23.51 0.10
C ASN A 98 32.21 -22.89 0.20
N LEU A 99 32.40 -21.90 1.07
CA LEU A 99 33.69 -21.26 1.35
C LEU A 99 34.70 -22.19 2.05
N ILE A 100 34.26 -23.02 2.99
CA ILE A 100 35.14 -23.94 3.75
C ILE A 100 35.61 -25.12 2.86
N LYS A 101 34.83 -25.50 1.84
CA LYS A 101 35.18 -26.58 0.91
C LYS A 101 36.10 -26.14 -0.22
N THR A 102 36.03 -24.88 -0.66
CA THR A 102 36.92 -24.33 -1.68
C THR A 102 38.28 -24.00 -1.05
N SER A 103 39.32 -24.80 -1.33
CA SER A 103 40.70 -24.45 -1.01
C SER A 103 41.11 -23.15 -1.72
N GLU A 104 42.03 -22.37 -1.12
CA GLU A 104 42.50 -21.04 -1.58
C GLU A 104 42.84 -20.95 -3.08
N THR A 105 43.15 -22.05 -3.75
CA THR A 105 43.51 -22.13 -5.16
C THR A 105 42.34 -21.93 -6.16
N GLU A 106 41.07 -21.95 -5.74
CA GLU A 106 39.92 -21.83 -6.67
C GLU A 106 39.17 -20.48 -6.62
N LEU A 107 39.48 -19.65 -5.63
CA LEU A 107 38.88 -18.32 -5.43
C LEU A 107 39.02 -17.34 -6.61
N PRO A 108 40.09 -17.35 -7.44
CA PRO A 108 40.22 -16.38 -8.53
C PRO A 108 39.19 -16.54 -9.67
N LYS A 109 38.44 -17.65 -9.72
CA LYS A 109 37.47 -17.90 -10.79
C LYS A 109 36.13 -17.20 -10.57
N PHE A 110 35.84 -16.77 -9.34
CA PHE A 110 34.54 -16.22 -8.95
C PHE A 110 34.50 -14.69 -8.92
N VAL A 111 35.64 -14.02 -9.10
CA VAL A 111 35.76 -12.56 -9.10
C VAL A 111 36.15 -12.08 -10.49
N LYS A 112 35.20 -12.10 -11.43
CA LYS A 112 35.24 -11.24 -12.61
C LYS A 112 34.00 -10.37 -12.58
N PHE A 113 34.20 -9.10 -12.23
CA PHE A 113 33.22 -8.05 -12.41
C PHE A 113 33.48 -7.42 -13.78
N ASP A 114 32.52 -7.57 -14.69
CA ASP A 114 32.39 -6.74 -15.89
C ASP A 114 31.44 -5.55 -15.60
#